data_AF-Q12WC8-F1
#
_entry.id   AF-Q12WC8-F1
#
_cell.length_a   1.000
_cell.length_b   1.000
_cell.length_c   1.000
_cell.angle_alpha   90.00
_cell.angle_beta   90.00
_cell.angle_gamma   90.00
#
_symmetry.space_group_name_H-M   'P 1'
#
loop_
_entity.id
_entity.type
_entity.pdbx_description
1 polymer ?
#
loop_
_entity_poly.entity_id
_entity_poly.type
_entity_poly.pdbx_seq_one_letter_code
_entity_poly.pdbx_strand_id
1 'polypeptide(L)'
;MIRNIKVEHLHETPIEKQETELVERKGVGHPDSISDGLAEAVSRALCKEYIDKCGAILHHNTDETQIVAGRSRPEFGGGEVLKPIYTLLVGRATMEFDGMEIPAETVALQAAREYVRNTIPAMDLERDMIIDCKLGTGSSDLRDVFTRDHVPMANDTSFGVGHAPFSELEQVVYNTERQLLTDLKKKKIPGIGEDIKVMGLRENNDISLTICCGMVGRHIDDMDHYINAKEEMTEYVLDLATKYTDRTVSARINAADKVDGGCDCVFLTVTGTSAEMGDDGSVGRGNRSNGLITPSRPMSMEATSGKNPINHIGKIYNLLSTQMARDVVSAVDEVSDVHIKLLSQIGMPIDQPLVASAQVIPEDGANFAHIQSEAVVVIDDWLENITKITDMVVKGELDTF
;
A
#
# COMPACT_ATOMS: atom_id res chain seq x y z
N MET A 1 15.21 -8.67 28.64
CA MET A 1 14.45 -7.66 29.41
C MET A 1 12.98 -7.91 29.17
N ILE A 2 12.10 -7.58 30.12
CA ILE A 2 10.65 -7.66 29.91
C ILE A 2 10.26 -6.50 28.99
N ARG A 3 9.59 -6.79 27.87
CA ARG A 3 9.12 -5.78 26.91
C ARG A 3 7.95 -4.99 27.52
N ASN A 4 7.85 -3.70 27.21
CA ASN A 4 6.77 -2.84 27.70
C ASN A 4 5.49 -3.01 26.88
N ILE A 5 4.81 -4.12 27.08
CA ILE A 5 3.54 -4.46 26.41
C ILE A 5 2.38 -4.05 27.31
N LYS A 6 1.45 -3.27 26.76
CA LYS A 6 0.22 -2.82 27.43
C LYS A 6 -0.97 -3.23 26.61
N VAL A 7 -1.80 -4.11 27.17
CA VAL A 7 -3.07 -4.49 26.56
C VAL A 7 -4.18 -3.94 27.44
N GLU A 8 -5.03 -3.10 26.86
CA GLU A 8 -6.11 -2.40 27.55
C GLU A 8 -7.45 -2.57 26.86
N HIS A 9 -8.51 -2.48 27.66
CA HIS A 9 -9.87 -2.53 27.17
C HIS A 9 -10.23 -1.16 26.59
N LEU A 10 -10.56 -1.12 25.30
CA LEU A 10 -11.05 0.08 24.64
C LEU A 10 -12.58 0.14 24.79
N HIS A 11 -13.08 1.18 25.44
CA HIS A 11 -14.51 1.39 25.64
C HIS A 11 -15.09 2.28 24.54
N GLU A 12 -15.06 1.77 23.30
CA GLU A 12 -15.61 2.42 22.12
C GLU A 12 -16.58 1.50 21.39
N THR A 13 -17.44 2.06 20.56
CA THR A 13 -18.31 1.29 19.68
C THR A 13 -17.47 0.64 18.58
N PRO A 14 -17.48 -0.71 18.42
CA PRO A 14 -16.78 -1.39 17.32
C PRO A 14 -17.15 -0.79 15.96
N ILE A 15 -16.21 -0.81 15.00
CA ILE A 15 -16.40 -0.15 13.70
C ILE A 15 -17.69 -0.58 12.99
N GLU A 16 -18.04 -1.87 13.07
CA GLU A 16 -19.25 -2.44 12.47
C GLU A 16 -20.56 -1.93 13.08
N LYS A 17 -20.51 -1.46 14.33
CA LYS A 17 -21.64 -0.95 15.10
C LYS A 17 -21.74 0.58 15.04
N GLN A 18 -20.77 1.27 14.44
CA GLN A 18 -20.82 2.73 14.25
C GLN A 18 -21.80 3.10 13.14
N GLU A 19 -22.40 4.30 13.22
CA GLU A 19 -23.37 4.76 12.20
C GLU A 19 -22.72 5.08 10.86
N THR A 20 -21.49 5.60 10.84
CA THR A 20 -20.81 6.03 9.63
C THR A 20 -19.39 5.50 9.59
N GLU A 21 -18.96 5.08 8.40
CA GLU A 21 -17.58 4.66 8.13
C GLU A 21 -17.17 5.12 6.73
N LEU A 22 -15.95 5.62 6.63
CA LEU A 22 -15.29 6.02 5.38
C LEU A 22 -14.04 5.18 5.16
N VAL A 23 -13.87 4.68 3.93
CA VAL A 23 -12.70 3.92 3.50
C VAL A 23 -12.32 4.32 2.08
N GLU A 24 -11.04 4.59 1.84
CA GLU A 24 -10.49 4.83 0.52
C GLU A 24 -9.39 3.81 0.20
N ARG A 25 -9.32 3.42 -1.07
CA ARG A 25 -8.18 2.71 -1.66
C ARG A 25 -7.80 3.36 -2.99
N LYS A 26 -6.52 3.68 -3.11
CA LYS A 26 -5.87 4.08 -4.37
C LYS A 26 -5.23 2.83 -4.98
N GLY A 27 -5.77 2.37 -6.10
CA GLY A 27 -5.32 1.15 -6.79
C GLY A 27 -3.89 1.23 -7.30
N VAL A 28 -3.36 0.10 -7.77
CA VAL A 28 -1.95 -0.01 -8.15
C VAL A 28 -1.52 0.88 -9.31
N GLY A 29 -2.45 1.34 -10.15
CA GLY A 29 -2.18 2.31 -11.22
C GLY A 29 -2.43 3.77 -10.84
N HIS A 30 -2.88 4.07 -9.62
CA HIS A 30 -2.99 5.47 -9.17
C HIS A 30 -1.59 6.07 -8.99
N PRO A 31 -1.30 7.31 -9.42
CA PRO A 31 0.06 7.89 -9.41
C PRO A 31 0.77 7.82 -8.05
N ASP A 32 0.05 8.10 -6.96
CA ASP A 32 0.60 7.95 -5.61
C ASP A 32 1.02 6.49 -5.30
N SER A 33 0.17 5.50 -5.62
CA SER A 33 0.46 4.07 -5.40
C SER A 33 1.57 3.56 -6.33
N ILE A 34 1.67 4.08 -7.55
CA ILE A 34 2.81 3.81 -8.44
C ILE A 34 4.09 4.34 -7.80
N SER A 35 4.06 5.54 -7.22
CA SER A 35 5.22 6.14 -6.53
C SER A 35 5.67 5.29 -5.35
N ASP A 36 4.72 4.83 -4.51
CA ASP A 36 4.97 3.89 -3.42
C ASP A 36 5.59 2.59 -3.93
N GLY A 37 5.01 1.99 -4.97
CA GLY A 37 5.51 0.73 -5.52
C GLY A 37 6.87 0.83 -6.19
N LEU A 38 7.18 1.94 -6.86
CA LEU A 38 8.50 2.24 -7.40
C LEU A 38 9.53 2.34 -6.27
N ALA A 39 9.24 3.13 -5.24
CA ALA A 39 10.12 3.31 -4.10
C ALA A 39 10.41 1.98 -3.40
N GLU A 40 9.38 1.15 -3.20
CA GLU A 40 9.54 -0.17 -2.58
C GLU A 40 10.26 -1.17 -3.48
N ALA A 41 10.00 -1.16 -4.79
CA ALA A 41 10.72 -2.02 -5.73
C ALA A 41 12.22 -1.71 -5.73
N VAL A 42 12.60 -0.44 -5.70
CA VAL A 42 13.99 -0.01 -5.59
C VAL A 42 14.61 -0.43 -4.26
N SER A 43 13.94 -0.19 -3.12
CA SER A 43 14.45 -0.61 -1.80
C SER A 43 14.71 -2.12 -1.74
N ARG A 44 13.78 -2.94 -2.22
CA ARG A 44 13.97 -4.41 -2.26
C ARG A 44 15.11 -4.83 -3.18
N ALA A 45 15.26 -4.19 -4.33
CA ALA A 45 16.36 -4.48 -5.25
C ALA A 45 17.72 -4.12 -4.65
N LEU A 46 17.83 -2.96 -3.99
CA LEU A 46 19.03 -2.56 -3.26
C LEU A 46 19.35 -3.55 -2.13
N CYS A 47 18.33 -3.98 -1.35
CA CYS A 47 18.53 -4.99 -0.31
C CYS A 47 19.14 -6.28 -0.87
N LYS A 48 18.62 -6.79 -1.99
CA LYS A 48 19.13 -7.99 -2.65
C LYS A 48 20.56 -7.80 -3.15
N GLU A 49 20.83 -6.70 -3.84
CA GLU A 49 22.17 -6.36 -4.33
C GLU A 49 23.20 -6.28 -3.18
N TYR A 50 22.84 -5.66 -2.06
CA TYR A 50 23.70 -5.55 -0.89
C TYR A 50 23.95 -6.89 -0.21
N ILE A 51 22.92 -7.73 -0.07
CA ILE A 51 23.10 -9.10 0.46
C ILE A 51 24.03 -9.91 -0.44
N ASP A 52 23.84 -9.84 -1.76
CA ASP A 52 24.61 -10.63 -2.72
C ASP A 52 26.09 -10.19 -2.79
N LYS A 53 26.37 -8.88 -2.69
CA LYS A 53 27.73 -8.33 -2.82
C LYS A 53 28.47 -8.16 -1.50
N CYS A 54 27.76 -7.82 -0.43
CA CYS A 54 28.33 -7.40 0.85
C CYS A 54 27.94 -8.33 2.01
N GLY A 55 27.00 -9.26 1.80
CA GLY A 55 26.53 -10.18 2.84
C GLY A 55 25.60 -9.55 3.88
N ALA A 56 25.23 -8.28 3.72
CA ALA A 56 24.38 -7.52 4.64
C ALA A 56 23.56 -6.48 3.88
N ILE A 57 22.43 -6.03 4.45
CA ILE A 57 21.69 -4.87 3.91
C ILE A 57 22.41 -3.61 4.38
N LEU A 58 22.78 -2.74 3.44
CA LEU A 58 23.41 -1.46 3.73
C LEU A 58 22.39 -0.31 3.78
N HIS A 59 22.83 0.84 4.27
CA HIS A 59 21.98 2.02 4.39
C HIS A 59 21.46 2.49 3.01
N HIS A 60 20.14 2.69 2.93
CA HIS A 60 19.43 3.28 1.80
C HIS A 60 18.06 3.81 2.26
N ASN A 61 17.54 4.85 1.61
CA ASN A 61 16.16 5.34 1.71
C ASN A 61 15.76 5.88 0.34
N THR A 62 14.65 5.44 -0.24
CA THR A 62 14.18 5.82 -1.59
C THR A 62 12.74 6.32 -1.59
N ASP A 63 12.29 6.78 -0.43
CA ASP A 63 10.94 7.23 -0.09
C ASP A 63 10.61 8.66 -0.57
N GLU A 64 11.52 9.28 -1.33
CA GLU A 64 11.33 10.62 -1.91
C GLU A 64 11.01 10.57 -3.41
N THR A 65 10.56 9.40 -3.90
CA THR A 65 10.21 9.20 -5.31
C THR A 65 9.00 10.05 -5.71
N GLN A 66 9.08 10.69 -6.88
CA GLN A 66 8.04 11.58 -7.41
C GLN A 66 7.69 11.23 -8.86
N ILE A 67 6.41 11.37 -9.20
CA ILE A 67 5.88 11.26 -10.55
C ILE A 67 5.31 12.63 -10.96
N VAL A 68 5.78 13.13 -12.10
CA VAL A 68 5.26 14.32 -12.77
C VAL A 68 4.44 13.86 -13.96
N ALA A 69 3.20 14.33 -14.01
CA ALA A 69 2.23 13.95 -15.01
C ALA A 69 2.72 14.22 -16.45
N GLY A 70 2.39 13.28 -17.32
CA GLY A 70 2.58 13.38 -18.75
C GLY A 70 1.52 14.28 -19.40
N ARG A 71 1.34 14.07 -20.70
CA ARG A 71 0.16 14.53 -21.43
C ARG A 71 -0.19 13.49 -22.46
N SER A 72 -1.45 13.08 -22.54
CA SER A 72 -1.95 12.17 -23.57
C SER A 72 -3.09 12.80 -24.38
N ARG A 73 -3.47 12.12 -25.46
CA ARG A 73 -4.71 12.28 -26.20
C ARG A 73 -5.39 10.91 -26.26
N PRO A 74 -6.21 10.55 -25.25
CA PRO A 74 -6.94 9.30 -25.27
C PRO A 74 -8.05 9.34 -26.32
N GLU A 75 -8.24 8.24 -27.04
CA GLU A 75 -9.27 8.09 -28.09
C GLU A 75 -9.84 6.66 -28.02
N PHE A 76 -11.11 6.49 -28.39
CA PHE A 76 -11.66 5.15 -28.59
C PHE A 76 -10.90 4.43 -29.72
N GLY A 77 -10.58 3.15 -29.51
CA GLY A 77 -9.73 2.37 -30.40
C GLY A 77 -8.24 2.71 -30.33
N GLY A 78 -7.80 3.65 -29.49
CA GLY A 78 -6.38 3.98 -29.37
C GLY A 78 -6.06 5.20 -28.51
N GLY A 79 -5.49 6.22 -29.15
CA GLY A 79 -4.90 7.39 -28.53
C GLY A 79 -3.37 7.37 -28.52
N GLU A 80 -2.77 8.48 -28.09
CA GLU A 80 -1.32 8.65 -28.05
C GLU A 80 -0.86 9.42 -26.81
N VAL A 81 0.33 9.09 -26.30
CA VAL A 81 1.02 9.89 -25.30
C VAL A 81 1.79 11.01 -26.02
N LEU A 82 1.44 12.27 -25.73
CA LEU A 82 2.02 13.47 -26.34
C LEU A 82 3.27 13.96 -25.61
N LYS A 83 3.32 13.75 -24.28
CA LYS A 83 4.46 14.06 -23.41
C LYS A 83 4.59 12.91 -22.43
N PRO A 84 5.77 12.28 -22.32
CA PRO A 84 5.96 11.18 -21.39
C PRO A 84 5.78 11.64 -19.94
N ILE A 85 5.31 10.72 -19.11
CA ILE A 85 5.35 10.81 -17.66
C ILE A 85 6.82 10.90 -17.24
N TYR A 86 7.15 11.81 -16.34
CA TYR A 86 8.50 11.90 -15.80
C TYR A 86 8.51 11.38 -14.37
N THR A 87 9.37 10.41 -14.09
CA THR A 87 9.54 9.81 -12.77
C THR A 87 10.95 10.04 -12.30
N LEU A 88 11.08 10.54 -11.07
CA LEU A 88 12.34 10.82 -10.44
C LEU A 88 12.48 9.94 -9.19
N LEU A 89 13.34 8.94 -9.29
CA LEU A 89 13.75 8.11 -8.16
C LEU A 89 14.78 8.89 -7.35
N VAL A 90 14.40 9.35 -6.16
CA VAL A 90 15.26 10.16 -5.29
C VAL A 90 15.38 9.52 -3.92
N GLY A 91 16.56 9.69 -3.33
CA GLY A 91 16.84 9.19 -2.01
C GLY A 91 18.34 9.15 -1.73
N ARG A 92 18.72 8.23 -0.84
CA ARG A 92 20.12 7.93 -0.51
C ARG A 92 20.35 6.43 -0.64
N ALA A 93 21.53 6.05 -1.10
CA ALA A 93 21.97 4.67 -1.15
C ALA A 93 23.48 4.58 -0.94
N THR A 94 23.94 3.47 -0.38
CA THR A 94 25.36 3.17 -0.29
C THR A 94 25.87 2.76 -1.68
N MET A 95 26.89 3.47 -2.17
CA MET A 95 27.48 3.28 -3.51
C MET A 95 28.88 2.66 -3.46
N GLU A 96 29.50 2.62 -2.29
CA GLU A 96 30.80 1.98 -2.07
C GLU A 96 30.79 1.33 -0.68
N PHE A 97 31.33 0.12 -0.57
CA PHE A 97 31.50 -0.58 0.69
C PHE A 97 32.78 -1.44 0.64
N ASP A 98 33.67 -1.29 1.61
CA ASP A 98 34.98 -1.98 1.65
C ASP A 98 35.79 -1.90 0.33
N GLY A 99 35.76 -0.74 -0.32
CA GLY A 99 36.44 -0.50 -1.61
C GLY A 99 35.76 -1.13 -2.82
N MET A 100 34.61 -1.79 -2.64
CA MET A 100 33.78 -2.30 -3.73
C MET A 100 32.75 -1.24 -4.15
N GLU A 101 32.72 -0.90 -5.44
CA GLU A 101 31.68 -0.07 -6.03
C GLU A 101 30.37 -0.86 -6.21
N ILE A 102 29.26 -0.27 -5.78
CA ILE A 102 27.92 -0.83 -5.89
C ILE A 102 27.11 0.04 -6.86
N PRO A 103 26.60 -0.53 -7.96
CA PRO A 103 25.90 0.21 -9.01
C PRO A 103 24.45 0.54 -8.61
N ALA A 104 24.28 1.25 -7.48
CA ALA A 104 22.98 1.50 -6.85
C ALA A 104 21.96 2.15 -7.80
N GLU A 105 22.39 3.15 -8.59
CA GLU A 105 21.51 3.81 -9.55
C GLU A 105 21.07 2.87 -10.69
N THR A 106 21.97 2.04 -11.21
CA THR A 106 21.65 1.04 -12.24
C THR A 106 20.65 0.02 -11.72
N VAL A 107 20.84 -0.47 -10.49
CA VAL A 107 19.92 -1.40 -9.81
C VAL A 107 18.55 -0.75 -9.62
N ALA A 108 18.52 0.51 -9.17
CA ALA A 108 17.28 1.26 -8.99
C ALA A 108 16.51 1.44 -10.31
N LEU A 109 17.20 1.85 -11.38
CA LEU A 109 16.60 2.01 -12.70
C LEU A 109 16.04 0.69 -13.24
N GLN A 110 16.78 -0.41 -13.09
CA GLN A 110 16.32 -1.73 -13.52
C GLN A 110 15.07 -2.16 -12.75
N ALA A 111 15.08 -2.03 -11.42
CA ALA A 111 13.95 -2.40 -10.56
C ALA A 111 12.70 -1.58 -10.86
N ALA A 112 12.86 -0.27 -11.05
CA ALA A 112 11.76 0.62 -11.41
C ALA A 112 11.14 0.26 -12.77
N ARG A 113 11.97 0.01 -13.80
CA ARG A 113 11.49 -0.42 -15.12
C ARG A 113 10.78 -1.77 -15.07
N GLU A 114 11.28 -2.70 -14.26
CA GLU A 114 10.62 -4.00 -14.07
C GLU A 114 9.28 -3.86 -13.34
N TYR A 115 9.21 -3.04 -12.29
CA TYR A 115 7.98 -2.76 -11.57
C TYR A 115 6.89 -2.20 -12.50
N VAL A 116 7.20 -1.14 -13.26
CA VAL A 116 6.22 -0.53 -14.19
C VAL A 116 5.76 -1.52 -15.26
N ARG A 117 6.68 -2.30 -15.83
CA ARG A 117 6.32 -3.30 -16.85
C ARG A 117 5.33 -4.34 -16.33
N ASN A 118 5.47 -4.73 -15.05
CA ASN A 118 4.61 -5.74 -14.43
C ASN A 118 3.29 -5.13 -13.91
N THR A 119 3.32 -3.89 -13.44
CA THR A 119 2.15 -3.23 -12.83
C THR A 119 1.28 -2.50 -13.85
N ILE A 120 1.84 -1.91 -14.90
CA ILE A 120 1.09 -1.16 -15.92
C ILE A 120 1.48 -1.68 -17.31
N PRO A 121 0.98 -2.85 -17.73
CA PRO A 121 1.40 -3.52 -18.97
C PRO A 121 1.10 -2.71 -20.24
N ALA A 122 0.20 -1.74 -20.15
CA ALA A 122 -0.13 -0.84 -21.24
C ALA A 122 0.89 0.29 -21.47
N MET A 123 1.81 0.52 -20.53
CA MET A 123 2.83 1.56 -20.57
C MET A 123 4.02 1.14 -21.45
N ASP A 124 4.33 1.92 -22.48
CA ASP A 124 5.57 1.75 -23.25
C ASP A 124 6.72 2.53 -22.59
N LEU A 125 7.63 1.82 -21.92
CA LEU A 125 8.75 2.42 -21.18
C LEU A 125 9.83 3.09 -22.04
N GLU A 126 9.76 3.00 -23.37
CA GLU A 126 10.65 3.75 -24.28
C GLU A 126 10.00 5.05 -24.77
N ARG A 127 8.66 5.14 -24.77
CA ARG A 127 7.91 6.28 -25.32
C ARG A 127 7.16 7.08 -24.26
N ASP A 128 6.48 6.40 -23.34
CA ASP A 128 5.42 6.96 -22.51
C ASP A 128 5.92 7.43 -21.14
N MET A 129 7.08 6.96 -20.69
CA MET A 129 7.61 7.25 -19.37
C MET A 129 9.13 7.39 -19.37
N ILE A 130 9.62 8.49 -18.80
CA ILE A 130 11.04 8.72 -18.51
C ILE A 130 11.26 8.40 -17.03
N ILE A 131 12.19 7.50 -16.74
CA ILE A 131 12.60 7.17 -15.38
C ILE A 131 14.03 7.69 -15.19
N ASP A 132 14.18 8.71 -14.35
CA ASP A 132 15.45 9.30 -13.94
C ASP A 132 15.75 8.88 -12.48
N CYS A 133 17.03 8.81 -12.14
CA CYS A 133 17.50 8.38 -10.84
C CYS A 133 18.54 9.36 -10.34
N LYS A 134 18.36 9.84 -9.10
CA LYS A 134 19.29 10.76 -8.43
C LYS A 134 19.44 10.32 -6.98
N LEU A 135 20.29 9.31 -6.76
CA LEU A 135 20.58 8.85 -5.41
C LEU A 135 21.78 9.61 -4.87
N GLY A 136 21.63 10.23 -3.70
CA GLY A 136 22.77 10.74 -2.95
C GLY A 136 23.55 9.59 -2.31
N THR A 137 24.84 9.79 -2.05
CA THR A 137 25.62 8.84 -1.27
C THR A 137 25.10 8.79 0.17
N GLY A 138 24.66 7.62 0.60
CA GLY A 138 24.52 7.30 2.03
C GLY A 138 25.90 7.03 2.61
N SER A 139 26.23 7.64 3.74
CA SER A 139 27.36 7.17 4.56
C SER A 139 26.90 5.92 5.29
N SER A 140 27.45 4.76 4.95
CA SER A 140 27.38 3.59 5.83
C SER A 140 28.53 3.72 6.83
N ASP A 141 28.23 4.04 8.09
CA ASP A 141 29.23 3.80 9.14
C ASP A 141 29.47 2.28 9.26
N LEU A 142 30.63 1.84 9.73
CA LEU A 142 30.82 0.42 10.13
C LEU A 142 29.79 -0.04 11.18
N ARG A 143 29.14 0.91 11.87
CA ARG A 143 28.02 0.68 12.80
C ARG A 143 26.69 0.39 12.10
N ASP A 144 26.54 0.81 10.84
CA ASP A 144 25.37 0.57 9.99
C ASP A 144 25.52 -0.73 9.18
N VAL A 145 26.59 -1.50 9.40
CA VAL A 145 26.72 -2.85 8.84
C VAL A 145 25.88 -3.80 9.68
N PHE A 146 24.66 -4.06 9.23
CA PHE A 146 23.72 -4.91 9.94
C PHE A 146 24.04 -6.39 9.72
N THR A 147 24.81 -6.97 10.64
CA THR A 147 25.00 -8.42 10.75
C THR A 147 23.79 -9.05 11.45
N ARG A 148 23.38 -10.26 11.02
CA ARG A 148 22.20 -10.98 11.55
C ARG A 148 22.29 -11.38 13.03
N ASP A 149 23.44 -11.24 13.68
CA ASP A 149 23.69 -11.74 15.03
C ASP A 149 23.18 -10.84 16.17
N HIS A 150 22.70 -9.62 15.86
CA HIS A 150 22.22 -8.67 16.86
C HIS A 150 20.91 -8.02 16.41
N VAL A 151 20.01 -7.76 17.36
CA VAL A 151 18.80 -6.96 17.08
C VAL A 151 19.23 -5.55 16.67
N PRO A 152 18.77 -5.03 15.52
CA PRO A 152 19.10 -3.68 15.07
C PRO A 152 18.67 -2.61 16.08
N MET A 153 19.40 -1.50 16.10
CA MET A 153 19.05 -0.31 16.87
C MET A 153 18.25 0.64 15.99
N ALA A 154 17.14 1.18 16.50
CA ALA A 154 16.28 2.14 15.82
C ALA A 154 17.08 3.34 15.28
N ASN A 155 16.92 3.65 13.98
CA ASN A 155 17.55 4.81 13.34
C ASN A 155 16.80 6.13 13.60
N ASP A 156 15.52 6.03 13.96
CA ASP A 156 14.59 7.15 14.12
C ASP A 156 13.71 6.95 15.35
N THR A 157 13.15 8.06 15.84
CA THR A 157 12.08 8.03 16.84
C THR A 157 10.77 8.15 16.07
N SER A 158 10.07 7.04 15.91
CA SER A 158 8.82 6.97 15.15
C SER A 158 7.88 5.94 15.78
N PHE A 159 6.73 5.76 15.16
CA PHE A 159 5.67 4.88 15.64
C PHE A 159 5.06 4.07 14.49
N GLY A 160 4.40 2.97 14.86
CA GLY A 160 3.59 2.15 13.96
C GLY A 160 2.16 2.05 14.47
N VAL A 161 1.20 2.06 13.55
CA VAL A 161 -0.22 1.86 13.86
C VAL A 161 -0.79 0.80 12.94
N GLY A 162 -1.48 -0.19 13.50
CA GLY A 162 -2.18 -1.24 12.75
C GLY A 162 -3.52 -1.56 13.41
N HIS A 163 -4.43 -2.13 12.65
CA HIS A 163 -5.73 -2.58 13.14
C HIS A 163 -6.18 -3.86 12.45
N ALA A 164 -7.08 -4.58 13.12
CA ALA A 164 -7.74 -5.77 12.61
C ALA A 164 -9.02 -6.06 13.42
N PRO A 165 -9.97 -6.87 12.90
CA PRO A 165 -10.05 -7.31 11.50
C PRO A 165 -10.40 -6.15 10.58
N PHE A 166 -10.30 -6.35 9.27
CA PHE A 166 -10.92 -5.41 8.34
C PHE A 166 -12.44 -5.47 8.48
N SER A 167 -13.07 -4.29 8.57
CA SER A 167 -14.52 -4.18 8.51
C SER A 167 -15.07 -4.72 7.19
N GLU A 168 -16.36 -4.98 7.12
CA GLU A 168 -17.05 -5.35 5.89
C GLU A 168 -16.81 -4.32 4.79
N LEU A 169 -16.86 -3.01 5.12
CA LEU A 169 -16.58 -1.94 4.15
C LEU A 169 -15.12 -1.97 3.70
N GLU A 170 -14.17 -2.12 4.64
CA GLU A 170 -12.75 -2.24 4.34
C GLU A 170 -12.48 -3.44 3.42
N GLN A 171 -13.12 -4.59 3.68
CA GLN A 171 -13.02 -5.77 2.83
C GLN A 171 -13.59 -5.54 1.43
N VAL A 172 -14.76 -4.93 1.32
CA VAL A 172 -15.37 -4.60 0.02
C VAL A 172 -14.47 -3.65 -0.78
N VAL A 173 -14.00 -2.55 -0.16
CA VAL A 173 -13.14 -1.56 -0.83
C VAL A 173 -11.79 -2.17 -1.22
N TYR A 174 -11.15 -2.92 -0.32
CA TYR A 174 -9.86 -3.57 -0.58
C TYR A 174 -9.93 -4.56 -1.75
N ASN A 175 -10.99 -5.37 -1.80
CA ASN A 175 -11.12 -6.43 -2.80
C ASN A 175 -11.68 -5.94 -4.14
N THR A 176 -12.42 -4.83 -4.17
CA THR A 176 -13.01 -4.27 -5.40
C THR A 176 -11.95 -4.00 -6.47
N GLU A 177 -10.92 -3.21 -6.15
CA GLU A 177 -9.84 -2.90 -7.11
C GLU A 177 -9.09 -4.17 -7.54
N ARG A 178 -8.68 -4.99 -6.58
CA ARG A 178 -7.90 -6.20 -6.83
C ARG A 178 -8.64 -7.16 -7.77
N GLN A 179 -9.91 -7.42 -7.51
CA GLN A 179 -10.68 -8.40 -8.28
C GLN A 179 -11.16 -7.85 -9.63
N LEU A 180 -11.41 -6.54 -9.76
CA LEU A 180 -11.58 -5.91 -11.09
C LEU A 180 -10.35 -6.16 -11.98
N LEU A 181 -9.13 -6.08 -11.44
CA LEU A 181 -7.90 -6.34 -12.18
C LEU A 181 -7.61 -7.83 -12.39
N THR A 182 -7.76 -8.67 -11.36
CA THR A 182 -7.37 -10.08 -11.45
C THR A 182 -8.40 -10.96 -12.14
N ASP A 183 -9.68 -10.60 -12.07
CA ASP A 183 -10.77 -11.38 -12.66
C ASP A 183 -11.34 -10.69 -13.88
N LEU A 184 -12.03 -9.56 -13.70
CA LEU A 184 -12.86 -9.00 -14.77
C LEU A 184 -12.01 -8.50 -15.94
N LYS A 185 -10.93 -7.79 -15.67
CA LYS A 185 -9.99 -7.31 -16.69
C LYS A 185 -9.39 -8.46 -17.51
N LYS A 186 -8.82 -9.45 -16.82
CA LYS A 186 -8.12 -10.57 -17.45
C LYS A 186 -9.05 -11.49 -18.23
N LYS A 187 -10.31 -11.64 -17.78
CA LYS A 187 -11.25 -12.61 -18.34
C LYS A 187 -12.19 -12.03 -19.39
N LYS A 188 -12.58 -10.76 -19.26
CA LYS A 188 -13.71 -10.20 -20.03
C LYS A 188 -13.46 -8.80 -20.58
N ILE A 189 -12.94 -7.86 -19.77
CA ILE A 189 -12.86 -6.43 -20.14
C ILE A 189 -11.40 -5.95 -20.11
N PRO A 190 -10.60 -6.20 -21.16
CA PRO A 190 -9.20 -5.77 -21.21
C PRO A 190 -9.02 -4.24 -21.15
N GLY A 191 -10.08 -3.48 -21.40
CA GLY A 191 -10.11 -2.02 -21.27
C GLY A 191 -10.10 -1.48 -19.85
N ILE A 192 -10.27 -2.28 -18.80
CA ILE A 192 -10.09 -1.81 -17.42
C ILE A 192 -8.61 -1.42 -17.22
N GLY A 193 -8.31 -0.15 -16.93
CA GLY A 193 -6.95 0.27 -16.56
C GLY A 193 -6.60 -0.04 -15.11
N GLU A 194 -5.32 0.06 -14.78
CA GLU A 194 -4.82 -0.21 -13.43
C GLU A 194 -5.10 0.90 -12.41
N ASP A 195 -5.39 2.11 -12.88
CA ASP A 195 -5.83 3.20 -12.01
C ASP A 195 -7.30 3.07 -11.66
N ILE A 196 -7.53 2.31 -10.59
CA ILE A 196 -8.82 2.15 -9.96
C ILE A 196 -8.77 2.76 -8.57
N LYS A 197 -9.50 3.86 -8.34
CA LYS A 197 -9.70 4.43 -7.01
C LYS A 197 -11.08 4.04 -6.50
N VAL A 198 -11.14 3.47 -5.31
CA VAL A 198 -12.39 3.05 -4.67
C VAL A 198 -12.58 3.86 -3.40
N MET A 199 -13.69 4.58 -3.33
CA MET A 199 -14.16 5.28 -2.13
C MET A 199 -15.43 4.62 -1.64
N GLY A 200 -15.44 4.18 -0.40
CA GLY A 200 -16.58 3.57 0.27
C GLY A 200 -17.10 4.45 1.40
N LEU A 201 -18.42 4.59 1.45
CA LEU A 201 -19.17 5.15 2.57
C LEU A 201 -20.14 4.08 3.05
N ARG A 202 -20.14 3.76 4.34
CA ARG A 202 -21.21 3.01 4.99
C ARG A 202 -21.98 3.95 5.89
N GLU A 203 -23.29 4.01 5.71
CA GLU A 203 -24.24 4.68 6.59
C GLU A 203 -25.21 3.63 7.10
N ASN A 204 -25.06 3.24 8.37
CA ASN A 204 -25.80 2.14 8.98
C ASN A 204 -25.66 0.83 8.16
N ASN A 205 -26.71 0.46 7.44
CA ASN A 205 -26.81 -0.76 6.64
C ASN A 205 -26.73 -0.50 5.13
N ASP A 206 -26.43 0.74 4.71
CA ASP A 206 -26.31 1.14 3.32
C ASP A 206 -24.85 1.47 3.00
N ILE A 207 -24.29 0.80 2.01
CA ILE A 207 -22.93 1.03 1.49
C ILE A 207 -23.04 1.70 0.12
N SER A 208 -22.34 2.83 -0.03
CA SER A 208 -22.18 3.55 -1.28
C SER A 208 -20.72 3.49 -1.73
N LEU A 209 -20.48 2.86 -2.87
CA LEU A 209 -19.17 2.80 -3.51
C LEU A 209 -19.09 3.82 -4.66
N THR A 210 -18.09 4.67 -4.64
CA THR A 210 -17.70 5.54 -5.77
C THR A 210 -16.37 5.05 -6.31
N ILE A 211 -16.37 4.58 -7.53
CA ILE A 211 -15.21 3.95 -8.17
C ILE A 211 -14.81 4.79 -9.37
N CYS A 212 -13.55 5.20 -9.41
CA CYS A 212 -12.92 5.76 -10.60
C CYS A 212 -12.08 4.66 -11.25
N CYS A 213 -12.15 4.51 -12.56
CA CYS A 213 -11.38 3.54 -13.34
C CYS A 213 -10.99 4.18 -14.67
N GLY A 214 -9.69 4.44 -14.88
CA GLY A 214 -9.18 4.92 -16.15
C GLY A 214 -9.24 3.83 -17.21
N MET A 215 -10.15 3.92 -18.17
CA MET A 215 -10.33 2.88 -19.19
C MET A 215 -9.30 3.02 -20.32
N VAL A 216 -8.70 1.93 -20.79
CA VAL A 216 -7.67 1.93 -21.84
C VAL A 216 -8.32 1.97 -23.23
N GLY A 217 -8.19 3.09 -23.92
CA GLY A 217 -8.89 3.41 -25.17
C GLY A 217 -8.68 2.39 -26.30
N ARG A 218 -7.50 1.81 -26.44
CA ARG A 218 -7.22 0.77 -27.46
C ARG A 218 -8.07 -0.51 -27.34
N HIS A 219 -8.77 -0.70 -26.23
CA HIS A 219 -9.62 -1.84 -25.95
C HIS A 219 -11.11 -1.47 -25.88
N ILE A 220 -11.46 -0.21 -26.14
CA ILE A 220 -12.83 0.32 -26.11
C ILE A 220 -13.12 0.97 -27.46
N ASP A 221 -14.04 0.40 -28.22
CA ASP A 221 -14.25 0.77 -29.64
C ASP A 221 -14.99 2.09 -29.82
N ASP A 222 -15.96 2.36 -28.94
CA ASP A 222 -16.83 3.52 -28.98
C ASP A 222 -17.50 3.77 -27.60
N MET A 223 -18.36 4.78 -27.55
CA MET A 223 -19.09 5.16 -26.34
C MET A 223 -20.05 4.06 -25.85
N ASP A 224 -20.70 3.32 -26.75
CA ASP A 224 -21.62 2.25 -26.36
C ASP A 224 -20.85 1.10 -25.70
N HIS A 225 -19.69 0.71 -26.24
CA HIS A 225 -18.78 -0.24 -25.60
C HIS A 225 -18.34 0.27 -24.21
N TYR A 226 -17.96 1.54 -24.09
CA TYR A 226 -17.57 2.14 -22.81
C TYR A 226 -18.69 2.04 -21.74
N ILE A 227 -19.93 2.39 -22.10
CA ILE A 227 -21.09 2.32 -21.19
C ILE A 227 -21.34 0.87 -20.77
N ASN A 228 -21.37 -0.06 -21.74
CA ASN A 228 -21.56 -1.48 -21.45
C ASN A 228 -20.48 -2.01 -20.50
N ALA A 229 -19.21 -1.64 -20.70
CA ALA A 229 -18.13 -2.04 -19.82
C ALA A 229 -18.33 -1.53 -18.38
N LYS A 230 -18.80 -0.28 -18.20
CA LYS A 230 -19.12 0.27 -16.87
C LYS A 230 -20.28 -0.46 -16.20
N GLU A 231 -21.32 -0.81 -16.94
CA GLU A 231 -22.47 -1.55 -16.42
C GLU A 231 -22.03 -2.94 -15.94
N GLU A 232 -21.28 -3.68 -16.76
CA GLU A 232 -20.75 -5.00 -16.40
C GLU A 232 -19.81 -4.93 -15.18
N MET A 233 -18.96 -3.91 -15.09
CA MET A 233 -18.13 -3.68 -13.91
C MET A 233 -18.98 -3.40 -12.67
N THR A 234 -20.06 -2.63 -12.80
CA THR A 234 -20.95 -2.30 -11.69
C THR A 234 -21.64 -3.57 -11.19
N GLU A 235 -22.19 -4.39 -12.08
CA GLU A 235 -22.80 -5.68 -11.74
C GLU A 235 -21.78 -6.61 -11.05
N TYR A 236 -20.56 -6.70 -11.57
CA TYR A 236 -19.49 -7.50 -10.98
C TYR A 236 -19.14 -7.04 -9.56
N VAL A 237 -19.05 -5.73 -9.31
CA VAL A 237 -18.74 -5.19 -7.98
C VAL A 237 -19.88 -5.45 -7.00
N LEU A 238 -21.13 -5.32 -7.44
CA LEU A 238 -22.29 -5.61 -6.59
C LEU A 238 -22.36 -7.09 -6.22
N ASP A 239 -22.12 -8.00 -7.18
CA ASP A 239 -22.01 -9.44 -6.90
C ASP A 239 -20.84 -9.75 -5.95
N LEU A 240 -19.68 -9.13 -6.19
CA LEU A 240 -18.50 -9.28 -5.34
C LEU A 240 -18.78 -8.88 -3.89
N ALA A 241 -19.49 -7.77 -3.68
CA ALA A 241 -19.76 -7.25 -2.34
C ALA A 241 -20.57 -8.24 -1.49
N THR A 242 -21.46 -9.04 -2.10
CA THR A 242 -22.26 -10.06 -1.38
C THR A 242 -21.43 -11.13 -0.68
N LYS A 243 -20.14 -11.29 -1.04
CA LYS A 243 -19.22 -12.21 -0.35
C LYS A 243 -18.73 -11.70 0.99
N TYR A 244 -18.85 -10.39 1.24
CA TYR A 244 -18.27 -9.72 2.40
C TYR A 244 -19.30 -9.04 3.28
N THR A 245 -20.53 -8.82 2.79
CA THR A 245 -21.56 -8.10 3.53
C THR A 245 -22.97 -8.49 3.08
N ASP A 246 -23.89 -8.54 4.04
CA ASP A 246 -25.35 -8.63 3.82
C ASP A 246 -26.02 -7.24 3.74
N ARG A 247 -25.24 -6.16 3.85
CA ARG A 247 -25.73 -4.78 3.75
C ARG A 247 -26.19 -4.44 2.34
N THR A 248 -27.00 -3.39 2.23
CA THR A 248 -27.43 -2.89 0.90
C THR A 248 -26.29 -2.14 0.26
N VAL A 249 -25.78 -2.64 -0.88
CA VAL A 249 -24.65 -2.02 -1.58
C VAL A 249 -25.12 -1.36 -2.86
N SER A 250 -24.67 -0.13 -3.09
CA SER A 250 -24.80 0.59 -4.35
C SER A 250 -23.42 1.01 -4.85
N ALA A 251 -23.20 1.00 -6.16
CA ALA A 251 -21.93 1.36 -6.76
C ALA A 251 -22.12 2.31 -7.93
N ARG A 252 -21.22 3.28 -8.08
CA ARG A 252 -21.14 4.20 -9.21
C ARG A 252 -19.72 4.21 -9.76
N ILE A 253 -19.58 3.81 -11.02
CA ILE A 253 -18.30 3.81 -11.72
C ILE A 253 -18.20 5.06 -12.59
N ASN A 254 -17.07 5.76 -12.52
CA ASN A 254 -16.78 7.00 -13.27
C ASN A 254 -17.95 7.99 -13.19
N ALA A 255 -18.35 8.34 -11.96
CA ALA A 255 -19.52 9.17 -11.68
C ALA A 255 -19.44 10.61 -12.23
N ALA A 256 -18.24 11.06 -12.62
CA ALA A 256 -18.00 12.36 -13.24
C ALA A 256 -18.23 12.36 -14.77
N ASP A 257 -18.43 11.18 -15.36
CA ASP A 257 -18.66 11.05 -16.80
C ASP A 257 -19.89 11.84 -17.24
N LYS A 258 -19.78 12.50 -18.38
CA LYS A 258 -20.90 13.11 -19.10
C LYS A 258 -20.97 12.46 -20.47
N VAL A 259 -22.00 11.65 -20.65
CA VAL A 259 -22.27 10.96 -21.93
C VAL A 259 -23.34 11.72 -22.72
N ASP A 260 -24.22 12.43 -22.03
CA ASP A 260 -25.27 13.26 -22.66
C ASP A 260 -24.79 14.69 -22.92
N GLY A 261 -25.12 15.24 -24.10
CA GLY A 261 -24.97 16.67 -24.41
C GLY A 261 -23.79 17.07 -25.29
N GLY A 262 -23.11 16.11 -25.93
CA GLY A 262 -22.06 16.38 -26.94
C GLY A 262 -20.67 16.74 -26.39
N CYS A 263 -20.47 16.66 -25.07
CA CYS A 263 -19.15 16.60 -24.43
C CYS A 263 -18.92 15.14 -24.09
N ASP A 264 -18.27 14.36 -24.97
CA ASP A 264 -17.91 12.96 -24.69
C ASP A 264 -16.80 12.92 -23.63
N CYS A 265 -17.17 13.24 -22.40
CA CYS A 265 -16.28 13.59 -21.32
C CYS A 265 -16.26 12.42 -20.34
N VAL A 266 -15.45 11.42 -20.69
CA VAL A 266 -15.33 10.11 -20.02
C VAL A 266 -13.90 9.86 -19.53
N PHE A 267 -13.73 9.02 -18.51
CA PHE A 267 -12.40 8.65 -17.99
C PHE A 267 -11.70 7.62 -18.88
N LEU A 268 -11.23 8.08 -20.05
CA LEU A 268 -10.44 7.30 -21.01
C LEU A 268 -8.94 7.64 -20.88
N THR A 269 -8.09 6.64 -21.08
CA THR A 269 -6.63 6.69 -20.96
C THR A 269 -5.96 5.90 -22.09
N VAL A 270 -4.68 6.17 -22.34
CA VAL A 270 -3.84 5.42 -23.29
C VAL A 270 -3.11 4.26 -22.59
N THR A 271 -2.68 4.50 -21.36
CA THR A 271 -1.78 3.65 -20.56
C THR A 271 -2.47 2.98 -19.37
N GLY A 272 -3.72 3.34 -19.05
CA GLY A 272 -4.44 2.79 -17.90
C GLY A 272 -4.19 3.52 -16.57
N THR A 273 -3.48 4.65 -16.58
CA THR A 273 -3.23 5.48 -15.38
C THR A 273 -3.50 6.96 -15.64
N SER A 274 -4.05 7.69 -14.66
CA SER A 274 -4.17 9.15 -14.74
C SER A 274 -2.83 9.89 -14.72
N ALA A 275 -1.72 9.21 -14.40
CA ALA A 275 -0.38 9.78 -14.48
C ALA A 275 -0.05 10.30 -15.89
N GLU A 276 -0.65 9.70 -16.94
CA GLU A 276 -0.45 10.17 -18.32
C GLU A 276 -1.05 11.56 -18.57
N MET A 277 -2.04 11.98 -17.76
CA MET A 277 -2.76 13.23 -17.91
C MET A 277 -3.53 13.58 -16.64
N GLY A 278 -3.03 14.56 -15.88
CA GLY A 278 -3.79 15.25 -14.85
C GLY A 278 -3.22 15.12 -13.44
N ASP A 279 -2.63 13.97 -13.09
CA ASP A 279 -2.26 13.67 -11.71
C ASP A 279 -0.77 13.37 -11.55
N ASP A 280 -0.12 14.17 -10.70
CA ASP A 280 1.20 13.87 -10.16
C ASP A 280 1.08 12.81 -9.05
N GLY A 281 2.19 12.14 -8.74
CA GLY A 281 2.25 11.12 -7.69
C GLY A 281 3.42 11.35 -6.73
N SER A 282 3.20 11.05 -5.45
CA SER A 282 4.27 11.08 -4.45
C SER A 282 4.17 9.89 -3.50
N VAL A 283 5.32 9.35 -3.10
CA VAL A 283 5.41 8.35 -2.03
C VAL A 283 4.72 8.84 -0.75
N GLY A 284 4.03 7.93 -0.06
CA GLY A 284 3.35 8.20 1.21
C GLY A 284 2.01 8.94 1.06
N ARG A 285 1.63 9.34 -0.15
CA ARG A 285 0.30 9.91 -0.45
C ARG A 285 -0.71 8.86 -0.92
N GLY A 286 -0.25 7.62 -1.14
CA GLY A 286 -1.07 6.47 -1.49
C GLY A 286 -1.78 5.89 -0.27
N ASN A 287 -1.94 4.57 -0.27
CA ASN A 287 -2.55 3.87 0.86
C ASN A 287 -1.60 3.82 2.07
N ARG A 288 -2.11 3.35 3.21
CA ARG A 288 -1.27 3.03 4.38
C ARG A 288 -0.73 1.60 4.27
N SER A 289 0.13 1.19 5.19
CA SER A 289 0.79 -0.13 5.18
C SER A 289 -0.13 -1.36 5.19
N ASN A 290 -1.42 -1.18 5.51
CA ASN A 290 -2.43 -2.22 5.43
C ASN A 290 -3.15 -2.28 4.06
N GLY A 291 -2.91 -1.31 3.17
CA GLY A 291 -3.51 -1.20 1.85
C GLY A 291 -4.73 -0.29 1.76
N LEU A 292 -5.09 0.44 2.83
CA LEU A 292 -6.28 1.30 2.87
C LEU A 292 -5.97 2.67 3.50
N ILE A 293 -6.86 3.63 3.26
CA ILE A 293 -6.93 4.93 3.95
C ILE A 293 -8.26 4.94 4.72
N THR A 294 -8.20 4.81 6.03
CA THR A 294 -9.39 4.53 6.87
C THR A 294 -9.50 5.57 7.99
N PRO A 295 -10.03 6.78 7.73
CA PRO A 295 -10.12 7.84 8.74
C PRO A 295 -11.04 7.49 9.93
N SER A 296 -11.83 6.43 9.83
CA SER A 296 -12.69 5.90 10.91
C SER A 296 -11.91 5.12 11.97
N ARG A 297 -10.62 4.83 11.73
CA ARG A 297 -9.73 4.10 12.65
C ARG A 297 -8.39 4.83 12.83
N PRO A 298 -7.66 4.57 13.92
CA PRO A 298 -6.30 5.07 14.05
C PRO A 298 -5.42 4.58 12.89
N MET A 299 -4.72 5.51 12.26
CA MET A 299 -3.80 5.21 11.16
C MET A 299 -2.52 6.04 11.28
N SER A 300 -1.42 5.49 10.79
CA SER A 300 -0.16 6.21 10.65
C SER A 300 -0.12 6.95 9.32
N MET A 301 0.34 8.21 9.34
CA MET A 301 0.61 8.96 8.11
C MET A 301 2.00 8.69 7.53
N GLU A 302 2.77 7.83 8.19
CA GLU A 302 4.15 7.54 7.82
C GLU A 302 4.23 6.81 6.47
N ALA A 303 5.06 7.31 5.57
CA ALA A 303 5.42 6.59 4.34
C ALA A 303 6.31 5.39 4.70
N THR A 304 5.89 4.18 4.34
CA THR A 304 6.62 2.92 4.59
C THR A 304 7.47 2.51 3.40
N SER A 305 6.97 2.77 2.20
CA SER A 305 7.58 2.38 0.93
C SER A 305 8.93 3.05 0.71
N GLY A 306 9.94 2.27 0.32
CA GLY A 306 11.29 2.78 0.01
C GLY A 306 12.22 3.00 1.20
N LYS A 307 11.72 2.94 2.44
CA LYS A 307 12.54 3.02 3.65
C LYS A 307 13.31 1.72 3.91
N ASN A 308 14.44 1.85 4.61
CA ASN A 308 15.27 0.70 4.99
C ASN A 308 14.50 -0.29 5.90
N PRO A 309 14.44 -1.60 5.57
CA PRO A 309 13.68 -2.58 6.35
C PRO A 309 14.41 -3.12 7.58
N ILE A 310 15.62 -2.65 7.92
CA ILE A 310 16.40 -3.16 9.05
C ILE A 310 16.18 -2.37 10.34
N ASN A 311 16.25 -1.04 10.28
CA ASN A 311 16.22 -0.21 11.48
C ASN A 311 15.36 1.05 11.37
N HIS A 312 14.71 1.28 10.23
CA HIS A 312 13.80 2.41 10.09
C HIS A 312 12.43 2.07 10.70
N ILE A 313 12.16 2.65 11.86
CA ILE A 313 10.96 2.38 12.68
C ILE A 313 9.70 2.72 11.91
N GLY A 314 9.70 3.85 11.18
CA GLY A 314 8.57 4.24 10.34
C GLY A 314 8.12 3.15 9.36
N LYS A 315 9.01 2.27 8.88
CA LYS A 315 8.63 1.11 8.07
C LYS A 315 8.28 -0.10 8.92
N ILE A 316 9.22 -0.51 9.77
CA ILE A 316 9.15 -1.79 10.48
C ILE A 316 7.93 -1.83 11.40
N TYR A 317 7.69 -0.77 12.18
CA TYR A 317 6.61 -0.79 13.17
C TYR A 317 5.23 -0.71 12.52
N ASN A 318 5.07 -0.05 11.36
CA ASN A 318 3.80 -0.01 10.65
C ASN A 318 3.45 -1.36 10.00
N LEU A 319 4.45 -2.05 9.45
CA LEU A 319 4.27 -3.42 8.97
C LEU A 319 4.01 -4.39 10.12
N LEU A 320 4.80 -4.31 11.19
CA LEU A 320 4.70 -5.15 12.37
C LEU A 320 3.36 -5.00 13.08
N SER A 321 2.90 -3.76 13.32
CA SER A 321 1.61 -3.50 13.98
C SER A 321 0.44 -4.07 13.19
N THR A 322 0.54 -4.08 11.85
CA THR A 322 -0.48 -4.67 10.97
C THR A 322 -0.50 -6.20 11.12
N GLN A 323 0.66 -6.87 11.15
CA GLN A 323 0.71 -8.32 11.35
C GLN A 323 0.27 -8.72 12.76
N MET A 324 0.74 -8.01 13.79
CA MET A 324 0.33 -8.22 15.18
C MET A 324 -1.19 -8.12 15.33
N ALA A 325 -1.82 -7.10 14.75
CA ALA A 325 -3.27 -6.94 14.85
C ALA A 325 -4.00 -8.14 14.25
N ARG A 326 -3.60 -8.59 13.05
CA ARG A 326 -4.19 -9.76 12.36
C ARG A 326 -4.03 -11.04 13.16
N ASP A 327 -2.85 -11.27 13.74
CA ASP A 327 -2.56 -12.47 14.51
C ASP A 327 -3.26 -12.46 15.87
N VAL A 328 -3.43 -11.30 16.52
CA VAL A 328 -4.22 -11.20 17.76
C VAL A 328 -5.67 -11.60 17.51
N VAL A 329 -6.29 -11.10 16.43
CA VAL A 329 -7.67 -11.48 16.06
C VAL A 329 -7.75 -12.96 15.68
N SER A 330 -6.74 -13.49 15.00
CA SER A 330 -6.72 -14.91 14.61
C SER A 330 -6.50 -15.85 15.79
N ALA A 331 -5.84 -15.39 16.86
CA ALA A 331 -5.58 -16.17 18.06
C ALA A 331 -6.76 -16.16 19.06
N VAL A 332 -7.64 -15.15 18.98
CA VAL A 332 -8.70 -14.90 19.95
C VAL A 332 -9.98 -14.51 19.25
N ASP A 333 -10.88 -15.48 19.05
CA ASP A 333 -12.15 -15.29 18.35
C ASP A 333 -13.08 -14.26 19.03
N GLU A 334 -12.87 -13.97 20.31
CA GLU A 334 -13.67 -13.00 21.08
C GLU A 334 -13.22 -11.54 20.94
N VAL A 335 -12.32 -11.23 20.00
CA VAL A 335 -11.88 -9.87 19.69
C VAL A 335 -12.71 -9.29 18.56
N SER A 336 -13.55 -8.30 18.85
CA SER A 336 -14.29 -7.55 17.83
C SER A 336 -13.39 -6.60 17.03
N ASP A 337 -12.49 -5.90 17.72
CA ASP A 337 -11.60 -4.90 17.14
C ASP A 337 -10.30 -4.79 17.95
N VAL A 338 -9.18 -4.62 17.28
CA VAL A 338 -7.89 -4.35 17.92
C VAL A 338 -7.14 -3.26 17.18
N HIS A 339 -6.64 -2.29 17.94
CA HIS A 339 -5.72 -1.27 17.48
C HIS A 339 -4.36 -1.46 18.16
N ILE A 340 -3.31 -1.69 17.36
CA ILE A 340 -1.92 -1.80 17.83
C ILE A 340 -1.19 -0.49 17.55
N LYS A 341 -0.56 0.07 18.58
CA LYS A 341 0.28 1.28 18.53
C LYS A 341 1.64 0.95 19.13
N LEU A 342 2.69 1.04 18.31
CA LEU A 342 4.07 0.82 18.73
C LEU A 342 4.83 2.14 18.70
N LEU A 343 5.60 2.43 19.73
CA LEU A 343 6.47 3.62 19.78
C LEU A 343 7.90 3.19 20.05
N SER A 344 8.83 3.59 19.19
CA SER A 344 10.27 3.41 19.42
C SER A 344 10.94 4.73 19.77
N GLN A 345 12.12 4.63 20.38
CA GLN A 345 13.02 5.74 20.57
C GLN A 345 14.31 5.45 19.80
N ILE A 346 14.85 6.46 19.12
CA ILE A 346 16.12 6.35 18.39
C ILE A 346 17.22 5.77 19.30
N GLY A 347 17.99 4.82 18.78
CA GLY A 347 19.05 4.14 19.52
C GLY A 347 18.57 3.11 20.55
N MET A 348 17.28 2.73 20.56
CA MET A 348 16.78 1.54 21.28
C MET A 348 16.77 0.31 20.35
N PRO A 349 16.92 -0.92 20.88
CA PRO A 349 16.71 -2.13 20.08
C PRO A 349 15.30 -2.14 19.51
N ILE A 350 15.13 -2.50 18.23
CA ILE A 350 13.83 -2.47 17.57
C ILE A 350 12.81 -3.44 18.21
N ASP A 351 13.28 -4.50 18.89
CA ASP A 351 12.46 -5.45 19.66
C ASP A 351 12.08 -4.94 21.07
N GLN A 352 12.56 -3.76 21.47
CA GLN A 352 12.29 -3.13 22.77
C GLN A 352 11.60 -1.77 22.57
N PRO A 353 10.33 -1.75 22.10
CA PRO A 353 9.60 -0.51 21.96
C PRO A 353 9.48 0.21 23.31
N LEU A 354 9.47 1.55 23.27
CA LEU A 354 9.15 2.36 24.45
C LEU A 354 7.76 2.01 24.98
N VAL A 355 6.83 1.67 24.08
CA VAL A 355 5.58 0.98 24.41
C VAL A 355 5.05 0.21 23.20
N ALA A 356 4.56 -1.01 23.45
CA ALA A 356 3.68 -1.74 22.55
C ALA A 356 2.27 -1.75 23.15
N SER A 357 1.37 -0.92 22.62
CA SER A 357 0.02 -0.74 23.14
C SER A 357 -0.97 -1.47 22.23
N ALA A 358 -1.78 -2.36 22.81
CA ALA A 358 -2.93 -2.95 22.16
C ALA A 358 -4.21 -2.46 22.85
N GLN A 359 -5.06 -1.79 22.09
CA GLN A 359 -6.38 -1.37 22.53
C GLN A 359 -7.38 -2.33 21.93
N VAL A 360 -8.06 -3.10 22.76
CA VAL A 360 -8.95 -4.18 22.31
C VAL A 360 -10.39 -3.86 22.68
N ILE A 361 -11.28 -3.96 21.70
CA ILE A 361 -12.73 -3.99 21.91
C ILE A 361 -13.15 -5.46 21.88
N PRO A 362 -13.50 -6.06 23.03
CA PRO A 362 -13.94 -7.45 23.09
C PRO A 362 -15.41 -7.61 22.68
N GLU A 363 -15.77 -8.83 22.28
CA GLU A 363 -17.18 -9.22 22.11
C GLU A 363 -17.96 -9.17 23.44
N ASP A 364 -19.28 -9.02 23.33
CA ASP A 364 -20.16 -8.92 24.49
C ASP A 364 -20.07 -10.19 25.37
N GLY A 365 -19.65 -10.02 26.62
CA GLY A 365 -19.51 -11.12 27.59
C GLY A 365 -18.19 -11.89 27.52
N ALA A 366 -17.25 -11.47 26.68
CA ALA A 366 -15.95 -12.11 26.57
C ALA A 366 -15.07 -11.93 27.83
N ASN A 367 -14.19 -12.90 28.08
CA ASN A 367 -13.25 -12.84 29.19
C ASN A 367 -12.03 -11.98 28.81
N PHE A 368 -12.08 -10.69 29.13
CA PHE A 368 -10.99 -9.77 28.82
C PHE A 368 -9.63 -10.19 29.40
N ALA A 369 -9.58 -10.87 30.56
CA ALA A 369 -8.31 -11.33 31.12
C ALA A 369 -7.64 -12.40 30.25
N HIS A 370 -8.43 -13.25 29.59
CA HIS A 370 -7.92 -14.23 28.63
C HIS A 370 -7.46 -13.55 27.34
N ILE A 371 -8.26 -12.64 26.79
CA ILE A 371 -7.90 -11.83 25.62
C ILE A 371 -6.57 -11.10 25.89
N GLN A 372 -6.45 -10.51 27.07
CA GLN A 372 -5.26 -9.79 27.51
C GLN A 372 -4.03 -10.70 27.52
N SER A 373 -4.12 -11.91 28.08
CA SER A 373 -2.99 -12.83 28.16
C SER A 373 -2.54 -13.31 26.77
N GLU A 374 -3.48 -13.68 25.90
CA GLU A 374 -3.16 -14.16 24.55
C GLU A 374 -2.59 -13.03 23.68
N ALA A 375 -3.16 -11.83 23.75
CA ALA A 375 -2.65 -10.68 23.02
C ALA A 375 -1.21 -10.32 23.44
N VAL A 376 -0.88 -10.42 24.74
CA VAL A 376 0.50 -10.23 25.22
C VAL A 376 1.44 -11.27 24.61
N VAL A 377 1.04 -12.54 24.55
CA VAL A 377 1.86 -13.63 23.97
C VAL A 377 2.13 -13.38 22.49
N VAL A 378 1.10 -13.04 21.71
CA VAL A 378 1.24 -12.76 20.27
C VAL A 378 2.16 -11.56 20.02
N ILE A 379 1.98 -10.47 20.77
CA ILE A 379 2.81 -9.27 20.61
C ILE A 379 4.27 -9.54 21.02
N ASP A 380 4.50 -10.29 22.10
CA ASP A 380 5.85 -10.61 22.55
C ASP A 380 6.58 -11.52 21.56
N ASP A 381 5.89 -12.51 20.96
CA ASP A 381 6.47 -13.39 19.93
C ASP A 381 6.86 -12.60 18.67
N TRP A 382 6.00 -11.70 18.21
CA TRP A 382 6.31 -10.82 17.08
C TRP A 382 7.49 -9.88 17.36
N LEU A 383 7.61 -9.35 18.58
CA LEU A 383 8.76 -8.53 18.98
C LEU A 383 10.04 -9.37 19.07
N GLU A 384 9.99 -10.56 19.67
CA GLU A 384 11.13 -11.48 19.72
C GLU A 384 11.64 -11.84 18.33
N ASN A 385 10.73 -12.00 17.38
CA ASN A 385 11.02 -12.38 16.02
C ASN A 385 10.94 -11.22 15.01
N ILE A 386 11.11 -9.97 15.45
CA ILE A 386 10.86 -8.78 14.63
C ILE A 386 11.66 -8.74 13.31
N THR A 387 12.84 -9.36 13.26
CA THR A 387 13.66 -9.46 12.04
C THR A 387 13.00 -10.27 10.93
N LYS A 388 11.97 -11.08 11.22
CA LYS A 388 11.11 -11.72 10.22
C LYS A 388 10.48 -10.67 9.28
N ILE A 389 10.10 -9.49 9.79
CA ILE A 389 9.55 -8.41 8.95
C ILE A 389 10.54 -8.01 7.87
N THR A 390 11.82 -7.86 8.21
CA THR A 390 12.87 -7.55 7.23
C THR A 390 12.94 -8.64 6.16
N ASP A 391 13.01 -9.91 6.56
CA ASP A 391 13.10 -11.03 5.62
C ASP A 391 11.88 -11.09 4.68
N MET A 392 10.68 -10.90 5.22
CA MET A 392 9.43 -10.89 4.45
C MET A 392 9.41 -9.72 3.45
N VAL A 393 9.85 -8.52 3.86
CA VAL A 393 9.96 -7.36 2.96
C VAL A 393 10.93 -7.64 1.82
N VAL A 394 12.14 -8.14 2.12
CA VAL A 394 13.17 -8.43 1.11
C VAL A 394 12.70 -9.48 0.09
N LYS A 395 11.93 -10.47 0.55
CA LYS A 395 11.31 -11.50 -0.30
C LYS A 395 10.08 -11.00 -1.07
N GLY A 396 9.51 -9.85 -0.68
CA GLY A 396 8.27 -9.32 -1.25
C GLY A 396 7.02 -10.06 -0.77
N GLU A 397 7.05 -10.61 0.43
CA GLU A 397 5.94 -11.30 1.10
C GLU A 397 5.02 -10.34 1.87
N LEU A 398 5.46 -9.09 2.10
CA LEU A 398 4.66 -8.03 2.71
C LEU A 398 4.43 -6.88 1.73
N ASP A 399 3.16 -6.50 1.59
CA ASP A 399 2.76 -5.26 0.95
C ASP A 399 3.08 -4.07 1.89
N THR A 400 3.44 -2.92 1.31
CA THR A 400 3.78 -1.69 2.06
C THR A 400 2.76 -0.57 1.87
N PHE A 401 1.78 -0.76 0.99
CA PHE A 401 0.69 0.14 0.63
C PHE A 401 -0.43 -0.68 -0.07
#